data_AF-A0A015JPJ1-F1
#
_entry.id   AF-A0A015JPJ1-F1
#
_cell.length_a   1.000
_cell.length_b   1.000
_cell.length_c   1.000
_cell.angle_alpha   90.00
_cell.angle_beta   90.00
_cell.angle_gamma   90.00
#
_symmetry.space_group_name_H-M   'P 1'
#
loop_
_entity.id
_entity.type
_entity.pdbx_description
1 polymer ?
#
loop_
_entity_poly.entity_id
_entity_poly.type
_entity_poly.pdbx_seq_one_letter_code
_entity_poly.pdbx_strand_id
1 'polypeptide(L)'
;MAPQMYAHWTGKFFNNIPMSNDYELSKSQWEIIGAQMEKIKKDMPNEIGRPPRDILKYHNGYKAVEWRNWIILFSLPLLRKYLNKRHLQGWSNIVKAVKLCLEPVISEDQVDDVQQLLKKFLDYYEREYYQHNSQRLTACQISFHYLLHVANCIKYCGPSWTHWQFPMEKICGILQLLIKSRLNPYSNLSNTLTLLQQFYLLPFFSISKSIFKEKLPKQWNSKQVFCDIEEYEEEFYWPSIQYSLSGQEHKHLIKFYEGSNSNINNYGMKYGRLRTSDGHYISSHWIKRKNKIARNNYCIQIRHTIDKVSHRPNALPQLIIVDIYGIVDYFFVHKFNDKIHMLAYV
;
A
#
# COMPACT_ATOMS: atom_id res chain seq x y z
N MET A 1 -8.87 19.32 5.43
CA MET A 1 -10.09 18.62 4.98
C MET A 1 -10.35 17.32 5.74
N ALA A 2 -9.60 16.22 5.58
CA ALA A 2 -9.99 14.93 6.20
C ALA A 2 -10.22 14.96 7.74
N PRO A 3 -9.37 15.65 8.53
CA PRO A 3 -9.62 15.80 9.97
C PRO A 3 -10.92 16.56 10.28
N GLN A 4 -11.27 17.54 9.43
CA GLN A 4 -12.49 18.35 9.58
C GLN A 4 -13.74 17.52 9.27
N MET A 5 -13.70 16.69 8.21
CA MET A 5 -14.79 15.76 7.90
C MET A 5 -14.98 14.73 9.01
N TYR A 6 -13.88 14.23 9.59
CA TYR A 6 -13.95 13.36 10.76
C TYR A 6 -14.57 14.07 11.98
N ALA A 7 -14.23 15.34 12.22
CA ALA A 7 -14.86 16.14 13.26
C ALA A 7 -16.38 16.34 13.02
N HIS A 8 -16.82 16.51 11.78
CA HIS A 8 -18.25 16.55 11.43
C HIS A 8 -18.94 15.22 11.77
N TRP A 9 -18.39 14.10 11.32
CA TRP A 9 -19.00 12.77 11.55
C TRP A 9 -18.93 12.29 13.00
N THR A 10 -18.12 12.93 13.85
CA THR A 10 -18.08 12.67 15.30
C THR A 10 -18.92 13.65 16.11
N GLY A 11 -19.60 14.60 15.47
CA GLY A 11 -20.39 15.66 16.12
C GLY A 11 -19.54 16.69 16.87
N LYS A 12 -18.21 16.66 16.72
CA LYS A 12 -17.26 17.54 17.44
C LYS A 12 -16.90 18.81 16.66
N PHE A 13 -17.49 19.02 15.50
CA PHE A 13 -17.19 20.19 14.67
C PHE A 13 -17.86 21.45 15.21
N PHE A 14 -19.15 21.37 15.56
CA PHE A 14 -19.93 22.49 16.08
C PHE A 14 -20.10 22.36 17.59
N ASN A 15 -19.08 22.74 18.37
CA ASN A 15 -19.08 22.59 19.83
C ASN A 15 -20.21 23.36 20.55
N ASN A 16 -20.82 24.36 19.91
CA ASN A 16 -21.73 25.32 20.55
C ASN A 16 -23.17 25.24 20.02
N ILE A 17 -23.51 24.28 19.17
CA ILE A 17 -24.85 24.18 18.59
C ILE A 17 -25.34 22.74 18.74
N PRO A 18 -26.35 22.47 19.60
CA PRO A 18 -26.95 21.15 19.68
C PRO A 18 -27.74 20.90 18.40
N MET A 19 -27.07 20.39 17.38
CA MET A 19 -27.66 20.01 16.10
C MET A 19 -27.46 18.53 15.92
N SER A 20 -28.56 17.76 15.95
CA SER A 20 -28.54 16.37 15.52
C SER A 20 -28.48 16.36 14.00
N ASN A 21 -27.33 16.00 13.44
CA ASN A 21 -27.16 15.86 12.00
C ASN A 21 -27.20 14.38 11.60
N ASP A 22 -27.80 14.07 10.46
CA ASP A 22 -27.96 12.70 9.95
C ASP A 22 -26.66 12.08 9.40
N TYR A 23 -25.58 12.86 9.36
CA TYR A 23 -24.22 12.41 9.03
C TYR A 23 -23.37 12.07 10.25
N GLU A 24 -23.88 12.23 11.47
CA GLU A 24 -23.15 11.92 12.71
C GLU A 24 -23.24 10.45 13.07
N LEU A 25 -22.10 9.86 13.40
CA LEU A 25 -22.01 8.48 13.86
C LEU A 25 -21.88 8.44 15.38
N SER A 26 -22.52 7.45 16.00
CA SER A 26 -22.43 7.25 17.44
C SER A 26 -21.02 6.80 17.86
N LYS A 27 -20.69 6.98 19.15
CA LYS A 27 -19.42 6.50 19.70
C LYS A 27 -19.22 4.99 19.52
N SER A 28 -20.28 4.19 19.70
CA SER A 28 -20.20 2.74 19.52
C SER A 28 -19.92 2.33 18.08
N GLN A 29 -20.45 3.07 17.10
CA GLN A 29 -20.13 2.86 15.68
C GLN A 29 -18.65 3.15 15.40
N TRP A 30 -18.10 4.24 15.95
CA TRP A 30 -16.69 4.56 15.82
C TRP A 30 -15.76 3.56 16.51
N GLU A 31 -16.17 2.98 17.65
CA GLU A 31 -15.44 1.90 18.32
C GLU A 31 -15.36 0.65 17.43
N ILE A 32 -16.44 0.29 16.73
CA ILE A 32 -16.45 -0.81 15.76
C ILE A 32 -15.52 -0.52 14.58
N ILE A 33 -15.58 0.69 14.02
CA ILE A 33 -14.70 1.13 12.92
C ILE A 33 -13.22 1.05 13.35
N GLY A 34 -12.88 1.60 14.53
CA GLY A 34 -11.54 1.57 15.09
C GLY A 34 -11.01 0.15 15.30
N ALA A 35 -11.84 -0.74 15.85
CA ALA A 35 -11.50 -2.16 16.02
C ALA A 35 -11.27 -2.88 14.68
N GLN A 36 -12.08 -2.59 13.65
CA GLN A 36 -11.88 -3.14 12.31
C GLN A 36 -10.54 -2.69 11.69
N MET A 37 -10.19 -1.41 11.86
CA MET A 37 -8.90 -0.88 11.38
C MET A 37 -7.71 -1.60 12.06
N GLU A 38 -7.75 -1.79 13.38
CA GLU A 38 -6.69 -2.51 14.09
C GLU A 38 -6.63 -4.00 13.71
N LYS A 39 -7.77 -4.63 13.40
CA LYS A 39 -7.78 -6.03 12.95
C LYS A 39 -7.06 -6.21 11.60
N ILE A 40 -7.30 -5.32 10.64
CA ILE A 40 -6.73 -5.37 9.28
C ILE A 40 -5.22 -5.08 9.27
N LYS A 41 -4.71 -4.39 10.29
CA LYS A 41 -3.30 -3.99 10.41
C LYS A 41 -2.28 -5.07 10.09
N LYS A 42 -2.55 -6.31 10.48
CA LYS A 42 -1.64 -7.46 10.27
C LYS A 42 -1.58 -7.93 8.83
N ASP A 43 -2.67 -7.73 8.09
CA ASP A 43 -2.85 -8.23 6.74
C ASP A 43 -2.62 -7.14 5.67
N MET A 44 -2.40 -5.88 6.09
CA MET A 44 -2.03 -4.80 5.18
C MET A 44 -0.63 -5.05 4.56
N PRO A 45 -0.50 -5.01 3.22
CA PRO A 45 0.80 -5.08 2.55
C PRO A 45 1.76 -3.95 2.99
N ASN A 46 3.06 -4.22 2.95
CA ASN A 46 4.07 -3.24 3.37
C ASN A 46 4.15 -2.05 2.39
N GLU A 47 3.83 -2.28 1.11
CA GLU A 47 3.84 -1.29 0.04
C GLU A 47 2.83 -0.15 0.29
N ILE A 48 1.73 -0.44 1.00
CA ILE A 48 0.73 0.57 1.40
C ILE A 48 1.30 1.54 2.46
N GLY A 49 2.47 1.25 3.02
CA GLY A 49 3.22 2.16 3.86
C GLY A 49 2.89 1.99 5.32
N ARG A 50 2.22 2.95 5.96
CA ARG A 50 1.96 2.91 7.40
C ARG A 50 0.75 2.00 7.73
N PRO A 51 0.87 1.09 8.71
CA PRO A 51 -0.26 0.30 9.17
C PRO A 51 -1.39 1.21 9.67
N PRO A 52 -2.66 0.82 9.46
CA PRO A 52 -3.79 1.55 10.02
C PRO A 52 -3.73 1.46 11.55
N ARG A 53 -4.13 2.55 12.20
CA ARG A 53 -4.33 2.62 13.65
C ARG A 53 -5.80 2.89 13.92
N ASP A 54 -6.29 2.57 15.11
CA ASP A 54 -7.62 2.96 15.54
C ASP A 54 -7.83 4.49 15.39
N ILE A 55 -8.73 4.91 14.49
CA ILE A 55 -8.99 6.34 14.23
C ILE A 55 -9.62 7.04 15.43
N LEU A 56 -10.49 6.35 16.17
CA LEU A 56 -11.16 6.93 17.34
C LEU A 56 -10.13 7.29 18.41
N LYS A 57 -9.15 6.40 18.65
CA LYS A 57 -8.12 6.60 19.68
C LYS A 57 -7.00 7.54 19.25
N TYR A 58 -6.59 7.51 17.98
CA TYR A 58 -5.32 8.11 17.55
C TYR A 58 -5.44 9.26 16.53
N HIS A 59 -6.64 9.69 16.13
CA HIS A 59 -6.83 10.75 15.11
C HIS A 59 -6.02 12.03 15.37
N ASN A 60 -5.87 12.46 16.64
CA ASN A 60 -5.08 13.66 16.98
C ASN A 60 -3.59 13.52 16.66
N GLY A 61 -3.07 12.29 16.62
CA GLY A 61 -1.68 11.97 16.29
C GLY A 61 -1.50 11.38 14.89
N TYR A 62 -2.52 11.43 14.03
CA TYR A 62 -2.41 10.97 12.65
C TYR A 62 -1.55 11.93 11.83
N LYS A 63 -0.57 11.38 11.10
CA LYS A 63 0.18 12.13 10.10
C LYS A 63 -0.61 12.26 8.79
N ALA A 64 -0.16 13.15 7.89
CA ALA A 64 -0.77 13.33 6.58
C ALA A 64 -0.92 12.02 5.78
N VAL A 65 0.07 11.12 5.84
CA VAL A 65 0.01 9.79 5.19
C VAL A 65 -1.15 8.94 5.73
N GLU A 66 -1.44 9.03 7.03
CA GLU A 66 -2.52 8.25 7.66
C GLU A 66 -3.88 8.79 7.27
N TRP A 67 -4.04 10.12 7.22
CA TRP A 67 -5.24 10.76 6.69
C TRP A 67 -5.46 10.46 5.20
N ARG A 68 -4.38 10.44 4.40
CA ARG A 68 -4.42 9.99 3.00
C ARG A 68 -4.96 8.56 2.93
N ASN A 69 -4.34 7.62 3.64
CA ASN A 69 -4.76 6.21 3.65
C ASN A 69 -6.21 6.05 4.13
N TRP A 70 -6.63 6.83 5.14
CA TRP A 70 -8.02 6.90 5.57
C TRP A 70 -8.95 7.27 4.42
N ILE A 71 -8.68 8.35 3.69
CA ILE A 71 -9.50 8.78 2.54
C ILE A 71 -9.57 7.67 1.49
N ILE A 72 -8.42 7.19 0.98
CA ILE A 72 -8.39 6.38 -0.23
C ILE A 72 -8.68 4.88 -0.03
N LEU A 73 -8.42 4.34 1.17
CA LEU A 73 -8.53 2.90 1.44
C LEU A 73 -9.69 2.56 2.39
N PHE A 74 -9.91 3.37 3.42
CA PHE A 74 -10.71 2.93 4.57
C PHE A 74 -12.07 3.61 4.68
N SER A 75 -12.14 4.90 4.35
CA SER A 75 -13.32 5.71 4.65
C SER A 75 -14.59 5.18 3.97
N LEU A 76 -14.59 4.93 2.66
CA LEU A 76 -15.79 4.43 1.97
C LEU A 76 -16.24 3.03 2.45
N PRO A 77 -15.37 1.99 2.49
CA PRO A 77 -15.80 0.67 2.96
C PRO A 77 -16.33 0.67 4.39
N LEU A 78 -15.68 1.43 5.29
CA LEU A 78 -16.02 1.43 6.71
C LEU A 78 -17.25 2.29 7.00
N LEU A 79 -17.44 3.41 6.29
CA LEU A 79 -18.61 4.28 6.47
C LEU A 79 -19.86 3.78 5.73
N ARG A 80 -19.72 2.86 4.77
CA ARG A 80 -20.82 2.38 3.91
C ARG A 80 -22.06 1.90 4.68
N LYS A 81 -21.86 1.29 5.85
CA LYS A 81 -22.94 0.74 6.67
C LYS A 81 -23.62 1.79 7.56
N TYR A 82 -23.00 2.94 7.77
CA TYR A 82 -23.41 3.92 8.77
C TYR A 82 -23.89 5.23 8.17
N LEU A 83 -23.34 5.64 7.02
CA LEU A 83 -23.75 6.84 6.32
C LEU A 83 -24.81 6.53 5.26
N ASN A 84 -25.79 7.43 5.13
CA ASN A 84 -26.77 7.38 4.05
C ASN A 84 -26.09 7.52 2.68
N LYS A 85 -26.75 6.94 1.65
CA LYS A 85 -26.24 6.89 0.27
C LYS A 85 -25.82 8.27 -0.25
N ARG A 86 -26.57 9.32 0.08
CA ARG A 86 -26.27 10.72 -0.27
C ARG A 86 -24.90 11.16 0.26
N HIS A 87 -24.61 10.93 1.54
CA HIS A 87 -23.35 11.34 2.15
C HIS A 87 -22.16 10.52 1.64
N LEU A 88 -22.38 9.22 1.41
CA LEU A 88 -21.37 8.36 0.77
C LEU A 88 -21.07 8.81 -0.65
N GLN A 89 -22.07 9.18 -1.44
CA GLN A 89 -21.88 9.70 -2.80
C GLN A 89 -21.11 11.01 -2.79
N GLY A 90 -21.50 11.96 -1.93
CA GLY A 90 -20.77 13.21 -1.73
C GLY A 90 -19.30 12.97 -1.39
N TRP A 91 -19.03 12.13 -0.38
CA TRP A 91 -17.67 11.78 0.02
C TRP A 91 -16.90 11.01 -1.06
N SER A 92 -17.57 10.17 -1.85
CA SER A 92 -16.92 9.40 -2.91
C SER A 92 -16.30 10.28 -3.99
N ASN A 93 -16.83 11.48 -4.22
CA ASN A 93 -16.23 12.44 -5.15
C ASN A 93 -14.83 12.86 -4.71
N ILE A 94 -14.65 13.13 -3.41
CA ILE A 94 -13.33 13.43 -2.84
C ILE A 94 -12.40 12.23 -2.91
N VAL A 95 -12.90 11.03 -2.59
CA VAL A 95 -12.06 9.83 -2.63
C VAL A 95 -11.56 9.57 -4.05
N LYS A 96 -12.40 9.75 -5.07
CA LYS A 96 -12.01 9.65 -6.48
C LYS A 96 -11.02 10.74 -6.87
N ALA A 97 -11.29 12.00 -6.52
CA ALA A 97 -10.40 13.12 -6.83
C ALA A 97 -9.01 12.93 -6.22
N VAL A 98 -8.94 12.55 -4.93
CA VAL A 98 -7.66 12.30 -4.24
C VAL A 98 -6.91 11.13 -4.87
N LYS A 99 -7.60 10.06 -5.31
CA LYS A 99 -6.94 8.96 -6.02
C LYS A 99 -6.30 9.44 -7.32
N LEU A 100 -7.02 10.19 -8.14
CA LEU A 100 -6.48 10.78 -9.38
C LEU A 100 -5.28 11.68 -9.10
N CYS A 101 -5.35 12.57 -8.10
CA CYS A 101 -4.22 13.43 -7.74
C CYS A 101 -2.97 12.67 -7.24
N LEU A 102 -3.12 11.41 -6.82
CA LEU A 102 -2.01 10.58 -6.33
C LEU A 102 -1.37 9.74 -7.44
N GLU A 103 -1.94 9.73 -8.65
CA GLU A 103 -1.35 9.02 -9.77
C GLU A 103 0.00 9.67 -10.16
N PRO A 104 1.02 8.86 -10.49
CA PRO A 104 2.32 9.39 -10.89
C PRO A 104 2.25 10.13 -12.23
N VAL A 105 1.33 9.72 -13.10
CA VAL A 105 1.06 10.35 -14.39
C VAL A 105 -0.44 10.63 -14.46
N ILE A 106 -0.80 11.85 -14.83
CA ILE A 106 -2.19 12.29 -14.94
C ILE A 106 -2.38 13.00 -16.29
N SER A 107 -3.41 12.60 -17.02
CA SER A 107 -3.79 13.22 -18.31
C SER A 107 -4.62 14.49 -18.09
N GLU A 108 -4.70 15.37 -19.10
CA GLU A 108 -5.48 16.60 -19.01
C GLU A 108 -6.97 16.33 -18.74
N ASP A 109 -7.56 15.33 -19.40
CA ASP A 109 -8.95 14.90 -19.17
C ASP A 109 -9.18 14.48 -17.71
N GLN A 110 -8.22 13.74 -17.12
CA GLN A 110 -8.29 13.35 -15.71
C GLN A 110 -8.14 14.56 -14.77
N VAL A 111 -7.39 15.60 -15.16
CA VAL A 111 -7.31 16.83 -14.37
C VAL A 111 -8.64 17.58 -14.41
N ASP A 112 -9.34 17.59 -15.54
CA ASP A 112 -10.69 18.14 -15.65
C ASP A 112 -11.70 17.35 -14.81
N ASP A 113 -11.59 16.01 -14.80
CA ASP A 113 -12.35 15.15 -13.90
C ASP A 113 -12.10 15.50 -12.43
N VAL A 114 -10.84 15.72 -12.03
CA VAL A 114 -10.50 16.18 -10.67
C VAL A 114 -11.22 17.49 -10.36
N GLN A 115 -11.20 18.47 -11.27
CA GLN A 115 -11.88 19.74 -11.07
C GLN A 115 -13.39 19.56 -10.87
N GLN A 116 -14.03 18.73 -11.70
CA GLN A 116 -15.46 18.46 -11.60
C GLN A 116 -15.82 17.71 -10.32
N LEU A 117 -15.03 16.72 -9.92
CA LEU A 117 -15.23 15.95 -8.69
C LEU A 117 -15.12 16.84 -7.45
N LEU A 118 -14.12 17.73 -7.41
CA LEU A 118 -13.94 18.66 -6.29
C LEU A 118 -15.06 19.70 -6.21
N LYS A 119 -15.53 20.24 -7.35
CA LYS A 119 -16.72 21.10 -7.41
C LYS A 119 -17.97 20.39 -6.87
N LYS A 120 -18.28 19.19 -7.39
CA LYS A 120 -19.41 18.38 -6.93
C LYS A 120 -19.37 18.08 -5.44
N PHE A 121 -18.17 17.85 -4.88
CA PHE A 121 -18.01 17.69 -3.45
C PHE A 121 -18.29 18.99 -2.69
N LEU A 122 -17.79 20.13 -3.16
CA LEU A 122 -18.01 21.41 -2.50
C LEU A 122 -19.47 21.83 -2.53
N ASP A 123 -20.18 21.64 -3.64
CA ASP A 123 -21.63 21.89 -3.73
C ASP A 123 -22.40 21.01 -2.72
N TYR A 124 -22.00 19.75 -2.60
CA TYR A 124 -22.53 18.84 -1.58
C TYR A 124 -22.16 19.30 -0.16
N TYR A 125 -20.93 19.75 0.07
CA TYR A 125 -20.47 20.21 1.37
C TYR A 125 -21.24 21.45 1.82
N GLU A 126 -21.45 22.38 0.90
CA GLU A 126 -22.21 23.60 1.12
C GLU A 126 -23.66 23.29 1.50
N ARG A 127 -24.32 22.39 0.75
CA ARG A 127 -25.71 22.01 1.01
C ARG A 127 -25.90 21.23 2.32
N GLU A 128 -25.02 20.28 2.61
CA GLU A 128 -25.26 19.32 3.72
C GLU A 128 -24.61 19.75 5.04
N TYR A 129 -23.43 20.39 5.00
CA TYR A 129 -22.70 20.78 6.21
C TYR A 129 -22.87 22.26 6.54
N TYR A 130 -22.64 23.16 5.58
CA TYR A 130 -22.84 24.60 5.81
C TYR A 130 -24.32 24.99 5.86
N GLN A 131 -25.15 24.36 5.02
CA GLN A 131 -26.61 24.54 4.93
C GLN A 131 -27.04 26.00 4.70
N HIS A 132 -26.15 26.83 4.12
CA HIS A 132 -26.34 28.28 3.98
C HIS A 132 -26.74 28.99 5.28
N ASN A 133 -26.33 28.45 6.43
CA ASN A 133 -26.66 28.99 7.74
C ASN A 133 -25.47 29.79 8.30
N SER A 134 -25.69 31.07 8.61
CA SER A 134 -24.66 31.96 9.17
C SER A 134 -24.08 31.44 10.50
N GLN A 135 -24.86 30.70 11.29
CA GLN A 135 -24.36 30.07 12.53
C GLN A 135 -23.34 28.97 12.26
N ARG A 136 -23.32 28.40 11.05
CA ARG A 136 -22.39 27.35 10.61
C ARG A 136 -21.20 27.89 9.82
N LEU A 137 -20.94 29.20 9.85
CA LEU A 137 -19.84 29.84 9.11
C LEU A 137 -18.47 29.21 9.41
N THR A 138 -18.27 28.63 10.60
CA THR A 138 -17.05 27.90 10.97
C THR A 138 -16.75 26.71 10.05
N ALA A 139 -17.76 26.19 9.34
CA ALA A 139 -17.60 25.13 8.33
C ALA A 139 -16.92 25.61 7.05
N CYS A 140 -16.99 26.92 6.74
CA CYS A 140 -16.42 27.53 5.54
C CYS A 140 -14.92 27.81 5.70
N GLN A 141 -14.14 26.76 5.96
CA GLN A 141 -12.70 26.89 6.17
C GLN A 141 -11.93 27.03 4.86
N ILE A 142 -10.84 27.80 4.90
CA ILE A 142 -9.97 28.05 3.74
C ILE A 142 -9.45 26.75 3.10
N SER A 143 -9.26 25.69 3.88
CA SER A 143 -8.82 24.39 3.35
C SER A 143 -9.83 23.73 2.40
N PHE A 144 -11.12 24.03 2.53
CA PHE A 144 -12.14 23.59 1.57
C PHE A 144 -12.10 24.47 0.32
N HIS A 145 -11.94 25.78 0.47
CA HIS A 145 -11.76 26.70 -0.67
C HIS A 145 -10.56 26.30 -1.54
N TYR A 146 -9.42 25.95 -0.93
CA TYR A 146 -8.24 25.51 -1.68
C TYR A 146 -8.46 24.28 -2.57
N LEU A 147 -9.50 23.47 -2.33
CA LEU A 147 -9.83 22.35 -3.21
C LEU A 147 -10.20 22.83 -4.62
N LEU A 148 -10.79 24.02 -4.78
CA LEU A 148 -11.13 24.58 -6.10
C LEU A 148 -9.89 24.84 -6.97
N HIS A 149 -8.73 25.01 -6.35
CA HIS A 149 -7.48 25.36 -7.03
C HIS A 149 -6.60 24.16 -7.33
N VAL A 150 -6.90 22.98 -6.77
CA VAL A 150 -6.05 21.77 -6.92
C VAL A 150 -5.83 21.40 -8.38
N ALA A 151 -6.88 21.40 -9.20
CA ALA A 151 -6.76 21.09 -10.63
C ALA A 151 -5.87 22.11 -11.36
N ASN A 152 -6.02 23.40 -11.07
CA ASN A 152 -5.19 24.45 -11.64
C ASN A 152 -3.73 24.30 -11.21
N CYS A 153 -3.47 23.97 -9.94
CA CYS A 153 -2.11 23.68 -9.47
C CYS A 153 -1.49 22.51 -10.23
N ILE A 154 -2.25 21.46 -10.54
CA ILE A 154 -1.75 20.32 -11.32
C ILE A 154 -1.45 20.75 -12.77
N LYS A 155 -2.31 21.57 -13.39
CA LYS A 155 -2.07 22.11 -14.74
C LYS A 155 -0.79 22.97 -14.80
N TYR A 156 -0.55 23.80 -13.78
CA TYR A 156 0.59 24.73 -13.78
C TYR A 156 1.91 24.11 -13.29
N CYS A 157 1.85 23.21 -12.31
CA CYS A 157 3.04 22.68 -11.63
C CYS A 157 3.32 21.19 -11.94
N GLY A 158 2.47 20.55 -12.75
CA GLY A 158 2.53 19.11 -13.02
C GLY A 158 1.83 18.27 -11.94
N PRO A 159 1.94 16.93 -12.01
CA PRO A 159 1.29 16.00 -11.08
C PRO A 159 1.55 16.34 -9.61
N SER A 160 0.59 16.11 -8.70
CA SER A 160 0.70 16.61 -7.32
C SER A 160 1.96 16.16 -6.56
N TRP A 161 2.52 15.00 -6.90
CA TRP A 161 3.74 14.49 -6.27
C TRP A 161 5.00 15.31 -6.60
N THR A 162 4.99 16.15 -7.63
CA THR A 162 6.12 17.02 -7.98
C THR A 162 6.26 18.20 -7.02
N HIS A 163 5.14 18.64 -6.43
CA HIS A 163 5.06 19.88 -5.65
C HIS A 163 4.42 19.70 -4.26
N TRP A 164 4.10 18.48 -3.83
CA TRP A 164 3.63 18.21 -2.47
C TRP A 164 4.74 18.40 -1.42
N GLN A 165 4.35 18.68 -0.18
CA GLN A 165 5.30 19.01 0.89
C GLN A 165 5.97 17.79 1.54
N PHE A 166 5.55 16.56 1.24
CA PHE A 166 6.08 15.34 1.88
C PHE A 166 7.61 15.21 1.82
N PRO A 167 8.28 15.45 0.68
CA PRO A 167 9.75 15.40 0.60
C PRO A 167 10.41 16.49 1.45
N MET A 168 9.87 17.71 1.43
CA MET A 168 10.40 18.83 2.20
C MET A 168 10.28 18.57 3.71
N GLU A 169 9.12 18.12 4.20
CA GLU A 169 8.95 17.76 5.62
C GLU A 169 9.91 16.65 6.05
N LYS A 170 10.13 15.66 5.18
CA LYS A 170 11.10 14.58 5.44
C LYS A 170 12.52 15.14 5.58
N ILE A 171 12.93 16.04 4.69
CA ILE A 171 14.23 16.72 4.75
C ILE A 171 14.34 17.54 6.03
N CYS A 172 13.33 18.37 6.37
CA CYS A 172 13.33 19.15 7.61
C CYS A 172 13.48 18.25 8.84
N GLY A 173 12.80 17.11 8.89
CA GLY A 173 12.94 16.13 9.97
C GLY A 173 14.35 15.53 10.08
N ILE A 174 15.02 15.29 8.94
CA ILE A 174 16.43 14.84 8.92
C ILE A 174 17.34 15.96 9.44
N LEU A 175 17.18 17.18 8.91
CA LEU A 175 18.01 18.33 9.27
C LEU A 175 17.93 18.64 10.76
N GLN A 176 16.74 18.58 11.36
CA GLN A 176 16.56 18.80 12.80
C GLN A 176 17.38 17.82 13.65
N LEU A 177 17.53 16.57 13.23
CA LEU A 177 18.31 15.57 13.96
C LEU A 177 19.82 15.79 13.87
N LEU A 178 20.29 16.51 12.84
CA LEU A 178 21.71 16.81 12.62
C LEU A 178 22.20 18.00 13.46
N ILE A 179 21.30 18.85 13.96
CA ILE A 179 21.65 19.96 14.83
C ILE A 179 22.02 19.41 16.21
N LYS A 180 23.32 19.35 16.51
CA LYS A 180 23.86 18.89 17.80
C LYS A 180 24.27 20.04 18.72
N SER A 181 24.60 21.19 18.15
CA SER A 181 24.99 22.39 18.92
C SER A 181 23.78 23.27 19.23
N ARG A 182 23.65 23.67 20.51
CA ARG A 182 22.64 24.64 20.96
C ARG A 182 23.12 26.09 20.84
N LEU A 183 24.44 26.32 20.87
CA LEU A 183 25.03 27.67 20.81
C LEU A 183 25.17 28.17 19.37
N ASN A 184 25.68 27.32 18.47
CA ASN A 184 25.92 27.66 17.06
C ASN A 184 25.26 26.62 16.13
N PRO A 185 23.91 26.58 16.08
CA PRO A 185 23.17 25.53 15.38
C PRO A 185 23.41 25.54 13.87
N TYR A 186 23.44 26.71 13.24
CA TYR A 186 23.62 26.84 11.80
C TYR A 186 25.01 26.39 11.32
N SER A 187 26.07 26.84 11.99
CA SER A 187 27.44 26.42 11.65
C SER A 187 27.64 24.92 11.88
N ASN A 188 27.07 24.38 12.96
CA ASN A 188 27.11 22.95 13.22
C ASN A 188 26.36 22.15 12.15
N LEU A 189 25.17 22.58 11.76
CA LEU A 189 24.39 21.92 10.70
C LEU A 189 25.14 21.95 9.37
N SER A 190 25.68 23.12 8.99
CA SER A 190 26.45 23.28 7.75
C SER A 190 27.65 22.33 7.71
N ASN A 191 28.47 22.31 8.77
CA ASN A 191 29.63 21.41 8.84
C ASN A 191 29.22 19.93 8.77
N THR A 192 28.13 19.56 9.47
CA THR A 192 27.62 18.19 9.46
C THR A 192 27.14 17.77 8.07
N LEU A 193 26.43 18.66 7.37
CA LEU A 193 25.99 18.40 5.99
C LEU A 193 27.16 18.28 5.03
N THR A 194 28.14 19.17 5.12
CA THR A 194 29.38 19.10 4.33
C THR A 194 30.08 17.76 4.52
N LEU A 195 30.25 17.33 5.78
CA LEU A 195 30.89 16.06 6.10
C LEU A 195 30.10 14.87 5.54
N LEU A 196 28.77 14.83 5.72
CA LEU A 196 27.92 13.78 5.17
C LEU A 196 28.02 13.72 3.64
N GLN A 197 27.99 14.87 2.97
CA GLN A 197 28.11 14.94 1.52
C GLN A 197 29.47 14.42 1.03
N GLN A 198 30.55 14.78 1.72
CA GLN A 198 31.88 14.24 1.44
C GLN A 198 31.91 12.71 1.58
N PHE A 199 31.33 12.17 2.67
CA PHE A 199 31.21 10.72 2.85
C PHE A 199 30.40 10.05 1.74
N TYR A 200 29.29 10.64 1.28
CA TYR A 200 28.49 10.10 0.19
C TYR A 200 29.21 10.11 -1.15
N LEU A 201 30.14 11.06 -1.36
CA LEU A 201 30.95 11.14 -2.57
C LEU A 201 32.16 10.19 -2.55
N LEU A 202 32.60 9.73 -1.37
CA LEU A 202 33.76 8.84 -1.25
C LEU A 202 33.76 7.65 -2.21
N PRO A 203 32.66 6.88 -2.41
CA PRO A 203 32.64 5.74 -3.32
C PRO A 203 33.11 6.04 -4.75
N PHE A 204 32.93 7.27 -5.22
CA PHE A 204 33.31 7.69 -6.57
C PHE A 204 34.80 8.02 -6.72
N PHE A 205 35.55 8.09 -5.62
CA PHE A 205 37.00 8.27 -5.65
C PHE A 205 37.73 6.93 -5.67
N SER A 206 38.89 6.89 -6.35
CA SER A 206 39.72 5.68 -6.46
C SER A 206 40.13 5.09 -5.11
N ILE A 207 40.31 5.94 -4.09
CA ILE A 207 40.69 5.53 -2.74
C ILE A 207 39.59 4.71 -2.04
N SER A 208 38.34 4.81 -2.49
CA SER A 208 37.20 4.12 -1.87
C SER A 208 37.37 2.61 -1.81
N LYS A 209 37.98 2.00 -2.84
CA LYS A 209 38.26 0.57 -2.91
C LYS A 209 39.26 0.10 -1.84
N SER A 210 40.15 0.99 -1.40
CA SER A 210 41.09 0.69 -0.31
C SER A 210 40.45 0.84 1.07
N ILE A 211 39.45 1.73 1.21
CA ILE A 211 38.77 2.03 2.48
C ILE A 211 37.63 1.04 2.73
N PHE A 212 36.79 0.80 1.73
CA PHE A 212 35.68 -0.13 1.78
C PHE A 212 36.08 -1.42 1.08
N LYS A 213 36.39 -2.46 1.86
CA LYS A 213 36.59 -3.81 1.32
C LYS A 213 35.34 -4.22 0.53
N GLU A 214 35.53 -4.78 -0.66
CA GLU A 214 34.43 -5.39 -1.40
C GLU A 214 33.72 -6.40 -0.49
N LYS A 215 32.40 -6.20 -0.30
CA LYS A 215 31.59 -7.19 0.38
C LYS A 215 31.53 -8.40 -0.53
N LEU A 216 32.27 -9.45 -0.18
CA LEU A 216 32.13 -10.74 -0.81
C LEU A 216 30.64 -11.12 -0.85
N PRO A 217 30.16 -11.71 -1.95
CA PRO A 217 28.79 -12.21 -2.03
C PRO A 217 28.55 -13.15 -0.84
N LYS A 218 27.45 -12.91 -0.12
CA LYS A 218 27.09 -13.75 1.02
C LYS A 218 26.81 -15.16 0.50
N GLN A 219 27.69 -16.09 0.79
CA GLN A 219 27.43 -17.51 0.58
C GLN A 219 26.46 -17.99 1.66
N TRP A 220 25.25 -18.34 1.24
CA TRP A 220 24.25 -18.94 2.12
C TRP A 220 24.40 -20.45 2.09
N ASN A 221 24.09 -21.10 3.21
CA ASN A 221 23.94 -22.55 3.21
C ASN A 221 22.72 -22.93 2.37
N SER A 222 22.82 -23.96 1.52
CA SER A 222 21.72 -24.46 0.68
C SER A 222 20.46 -24.86 1.48
N LYS A 223 20.61 -25.14 2.79
CA LYS A 223 19.48 -25.34 3.71
C LYS A 223 18.68 -24.07 4.02
N GLN A 224 19.29 -22.90 3.87
CA GLN A 224 18.73 -21.60 4.22
C GLN A 224 18.18 -20.85 3.00
N VAL A 225 18.88 -20.95 1.87
CA VAL A 225 18.49 -20.30 0.60
C VAL A 225 18.62 -21.33 -0.51
N PHE A 226 17.62 -21.39 -1.37
CA PHE A 226 17.64 -22.17 -2.60
C PHE A 226 17.67 -21.19 -3.77
N CYS A 227 18.79 -21.20 -4.51
CA CYS A 227 19.10 -20.25 -5.58
C CYS A 227 19.86 -20.91 -6.75
N ASP A 228 19.94 -22.24 -6.80
CA ASP A 228 20.89 -22.96 -7.67
C ASP A 228 20.25 -23.43 -9.00
N ILE A 229 19.51 -22.55 -9.70
CA ILE A 229 18.96 -22.86 -11.02
C ILE A 229 19.18 -21.67 -11.96
N GLU A 230 19.93 -21.87 -13.04
CA GLU A 230 20.23 -20.83 -14.05
C GLU A 230 18.97 -20.23 -14.72
N GLU A 231 17.86 -20.97 -14.72
CA GLU A 231 16.58 -20.55 -15.30
C GLU A 231 15.80 -19.55 -14.42
N TYR A 232 16.17 -19.35 -13.14
CA TYR A 232 15.47 -18.46 -12.20
C TYR A 232 16.41 -17.41 -11.58
N GLU A 233 15.99 -16.15 -11.59
CA GLU A 233 16.67 -15.08 -10.85
C GLU A 233 16.23 -15.00 -9.39
N GLU A 234 15.11 -15.64 -9.06
CA GLU A 234 14.52 -15.61 -7.74
C GLU A 234 15.13 -16.63 -6.77
N GLU A 235 15.06 -16.29 -5.47
CA GLU A 235 15.65 -17.10 -4.41
C GLU A 235 14.57 -17.52 -3.40
N PHE A 236 14.48 -18.81 -3.06
CA PHE A 236 13.63 -19.25 -1.94
C PHE A 236 14.39 -19.26 -0.62
N TYR A 237 13.75 -18.77 0.43
CA TYR A 237 14.35 -18.61 1.76
C TYR A 237 13.63 -19.44 2.83
N TRP A 238 14.40 -19.83 3.85
CA TRP A 238 13.93 -20.49 5.07
C TRP A 238 12.72 -19.75 5.70
N PRO A 239 11.75 -20.45 6.32
CA PRO A 239 11.72 -21.88 6.64
C PRO A 239 11.55 -22.82 5.47
N SER A 240 12.29 -23.93 5.52
CA SER A 240 12.18 -25.03 4.57
C SER A 240 11.85 -26.35 5.28
N ILE A 241 11.00 -27.16 4.67
CA ILE A 241 10.65 -28.49 5.18
C ILE A 241 10.41 -29.46 4.03
N GLN A 242 10.88 -30.69 4.18
CA GLN A 242 10.54 -31.76 3.24
C GLN A 242 9.04 -32.03 3.33
N TYR A 243 8.37 -32.06 2.19
CA TYR A 243 6.91 -32.10 2.14
C TYR A 243 6.42 -33.06 1.07
N SER A 244 5.36 -33.81 1.41
CA SER A 244 4.60 -34.62 0.48
C SER A 244 3.25 -33.96 0.23
N LEU A 245 2.94 -33.71 -1.04
CA LEU A 245 1.70 -33.10 -1.49
C LEU A 245 0.49 -33.97 -1.09
N SER A 246 -0.56 -33.33 -0.60
CA SER A 246 -1.86 -33.95 -0.42
C SER A 246 -2.47 -34.39 -1.75
N GLY A 247 -3.48 -35.26 -1.71
CA GLY A 247 -4.12 -35.76 -2.92
C GLY A 247 -4.75 -34.67 -3.80
N GLN A 248 -5.18 -33.54 -3.23
CA GLN A 248 -5.68 -32.39 -3.99
C GLN A 248 -4.54 -31.56 -4.60
N GLU A 249 -3.52 -31.22 -3.80
CA GLU A 249 -2.35 -30.47 -4.29
C GLU A 249 -1.63 -31.24 -5.40
N HIS A 250 -1.54 -32.56 -5.30
CA HIS A 250 -0.95 -33.40 -6.33
C HIS A 250 -1.77 -33.40 -7.62
N LYS A 251 -3.11 -33.42 -7.54
CA LYS A 251 -3.99 -33.25 -8.71
C LYS A 251 -3.82 -31.89 -9.37
N HIS A 252 -3.66 -30.82 -8.58
CA HIS A 252 -3.37 -29.47 -9.11
C HIS A 252 -2.02 -29.45 -9.84
N LEU A 253 -1.00 -30.11 -9.30
CA LEU A 253 0.31 -30.22 -9.95
C LEU A 253 0.24 -30.99 -11.27
N ILE A 254 -0.49 -32.11 -11.33
CA ILE A 254 -0.71 -32.87 -12.56
C ILE A 254 -1.42 -32.00 -13.61
N LYS A 255 -2.43 -31.24 -13.19
CA LYS A 255 -3.17 -30.32 -14.07
C LYS A 255 -2.28 -29.18 -14.59
N PHE A 256 -1.35 -28.68 -13.76
CA PHE A 256 -0.41 -27.63 -14.15
C PHE A 256 0.51 -28.08 -15.29
N TYR A 257 1.00 -29.32 -15.27
CA TYR A 257 1.79 -29.92 -16.36
C TYR A 257 0.93 -30.59 -17.45
N GLU A 258 -0.32 -30.15 -17.61
CA GLU A 258 -1.23 -30.57 -18.69
C GLU A 258 -1.48 -32.08 -18.79
N GLY A 259 -1.45 -32.82 -17.66
CA GLY A 259 -1.79 -34.24 -17.65
C GLY A 259 -0.76 -35.13 -18.36
N SER A 260 0.51 -34.71 -18.42
CA SER A 260 1.61 -35.58 -18.85
C SER A 260 1.57 -36.93 -18.11
N ASN A 261 1.45 -38.04 -18.85
CA ASN A 261 1.41 -39.44 -18.37
C ASN A 261 2.66 -39.92 -17.59
N SER A 262 3.55 -39.01 -17.24
CA SER A 262 4.76 -39.24 -16.45
C SER A 262 4.43 -39.29 -14.96
N ASN A 263 5.07 -40.21 -14.23
CA ASN A 263 5.07 -40.29 -12.77
C ASN A 263 5.61 -38.98 -12.16
N ILE A 264 4.73 -38.02 -11.91
CA ILE A 264 5.08 -36.80 -11.17
C ILE A 264 5.27 -37.20 -9.71
N ASN A 265 6.47 -36.97 -9.18
CA ASN A 265 6.73 -37.19 -7.76
C ASN A 265 5.88 -36.24 -6.90
N ASN A 266 5.26 -36.79 -5.86
CA ASN A 266 4.45 -36.02 -4.92
C ASN A 266 5.28 -35.41 -3.77
N TYR A 267 6.60 -35.56 -3.77
CA TYR A 267 7.48 -35.08 -2.71
C TYR A 267 8.41 -33.98 -3.21
N GLY A 268 8.76 -33.07 -2.31
CA GLY A 268 9.66 -31.95 -2.59
C GLY A 268 10.02 -31.18 -1.32
N MET A 269 10.47 -29.95 -1.50
CA MET A 269 10.83 -29.06 -0.40
C MET A 269 9.90 -27.83 -0.42
N LYS A 270 9.21 -27.58 0.70
CA LYS A 270 8.44 -26.35 0.90
C LYS A 270 9.37 -25.25 1.39
N TYR A 271 9.13 -24.02 0.96
CA TYR A 271 9.82 -22.82 1.41
C TYR A 271 8.85 -21.74 1.90
N GLY A 272 9.33 -20.96 2.86
CA GLY A 272 8.55 -19.96 3.57
C GLY A 272 8.50 -18.62 2.86
N ARG A 273 9.52 -18.32 2.06
CA ARG A 273 9.73 -17.00 1.48
C ARG A 273 10.34 -17.09 0.10
N LEU A 274 10.04 -16.10 -0.72
CA LEU A 274 10.59 -15.84 -2.03
C LEU A 274 11.20 -14.45 -2.03
N ARG A 275 12.41 -14.31 -2.57
CA ARG A 275 12.96 -13.03 -2.96
C ARG A 275 12.87 -12.93 -4.49
N THR A 276 12.13 -11.93 -4.95
CA THR A 276 12.01 -11.58 -6.37
C THR A 276 13.35 -11.08 -6.94
N SER A 277 13.50 -11.08 -8.26
CA SER A 277 14.64 -10.50 -8.98
C SER A 277 14.89 -9.04 -8.59
N ASP A 278 13.83 -8.25 -8.39
CA ASP A 278 13.88 -6.86 -7.93
C ASP A 278 14.27 -6.70 -6.43
N GLY A 279 14.50 -7.80 -5.72
CA GLY A 279 14.92 -7.81 -4.31
C GLY A 279 13.79 -7.69 -3.28
N HIS A 280 12.52 -7.69 -3.70
CA HIS A 280 11.38 -7.73 -2.79
C HIS A 280 11.16 -9.12 -2.21
N TYR A 281 10.75 -9.19 -0.95
CA TYR A 281 10.47 -10.44 -0.24
C TYR A 281 8.97 -10.70 -0.13
N ILE A 282 8.53 -11.85 -0.63
CA ILE A 282 7.18 -12.39 -0.49
C ILE A 282 7.24 -13.53 0.51
N SER A 283 6.41 -13.45 1.54
CA SER A 283 6.22 -14.52 2.53
C SER A 283 5.03 -15.39 2.12
N SER A 284 4.93 -16.56 2.72
CA SER A 284 3.81 -17.47 2.51
C SER A 284 2.94 -17.59 3.76
N HIS A 285 1.70 -18.05 3.58
CA HIS A 285 0.69 -18.11 4.64
C HIS A 285 1.08 -19.09 5.74
N TRP A 286 1.69 -20.23 5.40
CA TRP A 286 2.04 -21.26 6.38
C TRP A 286 3.07 -20.80 7.44
N ILE A 287 3.84 -19.73 7.15
CA ILE A 287 4.81 -19.16 8.10
C ILE A 287 4.23 -18.01 8.94
N LYS A 288 2.92 -17.75 8.83
CA LYS A 288 2.21 -16.73 9.61
C LYS A 288 2.25 -17.10 11.09
N ARG A 289 3.09 -16.40 11.86
CA ARG A 289 3.18 -16.57 13.31
C ARG A 289 1.96 -15.91 13.97
N LYS A 290 1.15 -16.69 14.71
CA LYS A 290 -0.04 -16.19 15.43
C LYS A 290 0.22 -14.98 16.35
N ASN A 291 1.45 -14.86 16.89
CA ASN A 291 1.79 -13.93 17.96
C ASN A 291 2.75 -12.78 17.59
N LYS A 292 3.02 -12.48 16.31
CA LYS A 292 3.88 -11.32 15.94
C LYS A 292 3.09 -10.10 15.47
N ILE A 293 3.63 -8.92 15.83
CA ILE A 293 3.19 -7.57 15.45
C ILE A 293 3.57 -7.23 13.99
N ALA A 294 4.50 -8.01 13.40
CA ALA A 294 5.05 -7.74 12.07
C ALA A 294 4.05 -8.08 10.95
N ARG A 295 3.94 -7.18 9.96
CA ARG A 295 3.19 -7.39 8.72
C ARG A 295 3.97 -8.34 7.82
N ASN A 296 3.30 -9.37 7.32
CA ASN A 296 3.85 -10.29 6.34
C ASN A 296 3.15 -10.05 5.02
N ASN A 297 3.90 -9.81 3.95
CA ASN A 297 3.33 -9.74 2.61
C ASN A 297 3.23 -11.16 2.04
N TYR A 298 2.02 -11.66 1.82
CA TYR A 298 1.76 -12.97 1.22
C TYR A 298 0.70 -12.90 0.11
N CYS A 299 0.26 -11.69 -0.24
CA CYS A 299 -0.68 -11.49 -1.34
C CYS A 299 0.13 -11.19 -2.59
N ILE A 300 -0.22 -11.83 -3.70
CA ILE A 300 0.41 -11.60 -4.99
C ILE A 300 -0.65 -11.32 -6.05
N GLN A 301 -0.24 -10.59 -7.09
CA GLN A 301 -0.97 -10.50 -8.35
C GLN A 301 -0.39 -11.54 -9.30
N ILE A 302 -1.25 -12.39 -9.86
CA ILE A 302 -0.88 -13.41 -10.83
C ILE A 302 -1.49 -13.01 -12.16
N ARG A 303 -0.65 -12.94 -13.19
CA ARG A 303 -1.10 -12.89 -14.59
C ARG A 303 -1.45 -14.30 -15.03
N HIS A 304 -2.74 -14.55 -15.21
CA HIS A 304 -3.26 -15.85 -15.60
C HIS A 304 -3.84 -15.79 -17.01
N THR A 305 -3.40 -16.69 -17.89
CA THR A 305 -3.92 -16.80 -19.25
C THR A 305 -5.17 -17.68 -19.23
N ILE A 306 -6.33 -17.11 -19.58
CA ILE A 306 -7.59 -17.85 -19.70
C ILE A 306 -8.05 -17.89 -21.15
N ASP A 307 -8.65 -19.01 -21.55
CA ASP A 307 -9.42 -19.05 -22.79
C ASP A 307 -10.83 -18.47 -22.55
N LYS A 308 -11.08 -17.31 -23.15
CA LYS A 308 -12.36 -16.61 -23.10
C LYS A 308 -13.53 -17.45 -23.64
N VAL A 309 -13.25 -18.37 -24.55
CA VAL A 309 -14.26 -19.23 -25.20
C VAL A 309 -14.22 -20.67 -24.71
N SER A 310 -13.59 -20.94 -23.56
CA SER A 310 -13.54 -22.27 -22.92
C SER A 310 -14.93 -22.91 -22.68
N HIS A 311 -16.00 -22.13 -22.63
CA HIS A 311 -17.38 -22.61 -22.54
C HIS A 311 -17.95 -23.13 -23.87
N ARG A 312 -17.24 -22.97 -24.99
CA ARG A 312 -17.65 -23.38 -26.34
C ARG A 312 -16.72 -24.50 -26.84
N PRO A 313 -17.16 -25.76 -26.81
CA PRO A 313 -16.28 -26.92 -27.04
C PRO A 313 -15.63 -27.00 -28.44
N ASN A 314 -16.12 -26.24 -29.44
CA ASN A 314 -15.61 -26.25 -30.83
C ASN A 314 -15.10 -24.88 -31.30
N ALA A 315 -14.93 -23.91 -30.41
CA ALA A 315 -14.39 -22.59 -30.77
C ALA A 315 -12.85 -22.62 -30.70
N LEU A 316 -12.19 -21.92 -31.62
CA LEU A 316 -10.75 -21.70 -31.53
C LEU A 316 -10.42 -20.95 -30.23
N PRO A 317 -9.41 -21.39 -29.46
CA PRO A 317 -9.08 -20.77 -28.18
C PRO A 317 -8.78 -19.28 -28.35
N GLN A 318 -9.42 -18.44 -27.52
CA GLN A 318 -9.13 -17.01 -27.46
C GLN A 318 -8.51 -16.69 -26.11
N LEU A 319 -7.17 -16.76 -26.07
CA LEU A 319 -6.40 -16.53 -24.86
C LEU A 319 -6.37 -15.04 -24.51
N ILE A 320 -6.81 -14.71 -23.30
CA ILE A 320 -6.69 -13.38 -22.71
C ILE A 320 -5.92 -13.48 -21.39
N ILE A 321 -5.13 -12.45 -21.09
CA ILE A 321 -4.43 -12.33 -19.81
C ILE A 321 -5.37 -11.64 -18.84
N VAL A 322 -5.60 -12.26 -17.68
CA VAL A 322 -6.37 -11.69 -16.58
C VAL A 322 -5.49 -11.64 -15.34
N ASP A 323 -5.55 -10.51 -14.65
CA ASP A 323 -4.93 -10.35 -13.35
C ASP A 323 -5.84 -10.90 -12.26
N ILE A 324 -5.36 -11.89 -11.52
CA ILE A 324 -6.01 -12.41 -10.32
C ILE A 324 -5.14 -12.10 -9.10
N TYR A 325 -5.77 -11.91 -7.94
CA TYR A 325 -5.08 -11.71 -6.68
C TYR A 325 -5.26 -12.95 -5.80
N GLY A 326 -4.17 -13.44 -5.22
CA GLY A 326 -4.17 -14.66 -4.43
C GLY A 326 -3.24 -14.57 -3.22
N ILE A 327 -3.38 -15.53 -2.32
CA ILE A 327 -2.53 -15.65 -1.13
C ILE A 327 -1.58 -16.81 -1.37
N VAL A 328 -0.28 -16.57 -1.32
CA VAL A 328 0.70 -17.66 -1.41
C VAL A 328 0.62 -18.50 -0.15
N ASP A 329 0.16 -19.74 -0.27
CA ASP A 329 0.12 -20.69 0.83
C ASP A 329 1.51 -21.18 1.19
N TYR A 330 2.31 -21.55 0.18
CA TYR A 330 3.72 -21.95 0.30
C TYR A 330 4.44 -21.91 -1.05
N PHE A 331 5.76 -21.85 -1.01
CA PHE A 331 6.62 -22.08 -2.17
C PHE A 331 7.10 -23.53 -2.17
N PHE A 332 7.30 -24.12 -3.35
CA PHE A 332 7.58 -25.54 -3.50
C PHE A 332 8.63 -25.79 -4.56
N VAL A 333 9.63 -26.60 -4.22
CA VAL A 333 10.65 -27.09 -5.13
C VAL A 333 10.46 -28.58 -5.32
N HIS A 334 10.35 -29.02 -6.56
CA HIS A 334 10.30 -30.43 -6.90
C HIS A 334 11.05 -30.73 -8.20
N LYS A 335 11.30 -32.03 -8.42
CA LYS A 335 11.95 -32.52 -9.63
C LYS A 335 10.90 -33.08 -10.60
N PHE A 336 10.98 -32.73 -11.87
CA PHE A 336 10.14 -33.22 -12.96
C PHE A 336 10.97 -33.31 -14.25
N ASN A 337 10.92 -34.44 -14.96
CA ASN A 337 11.72 -34.70 -16.18
C ASN A 337 13.21 -34.33 -16.03
N ASP A 338 13.80 -34.74 -14.90
CA ASP A 338 15.17 -34.43 -14.51
C ASP A 338 15.54 -32.96 -14.29
N LYS A 339 14.58 -32.05 -14.41
CA LYS A 339 14.72 -30.63 -14.09
C LYS A 339 14.12 -30.30 -12.72
N ILE A 340 14.65 -29.26 -12.07
CA ILE A 340 14.11 -28.72 -10.83
C ILE A 340 13.19 -27.55 -11.17
N HIS A 341 12.00 -27.53 -10.58
CA HIS A 341 11.02 -26.46 -10.79
C HIS A 341 10.72 -25.74 -9.48
N MET A 342 10.61 -24.42 -9.56
CA MET A 342 10.21 -23.54 -8.47
C MET A 342 8.76 -23.10 -8.69
N LEU A 343 7.87 -23.48 -7.78
CA LEU A 343 6.44 -23.19 -7.88
C LEU A 343 5.93 -22.47 -6.63
N ALA A 344 4.82 -21.75 -6.78
CA ALA A 344 4.04 -21.21 -5.68
C ALA A 344 2.65 -21.86 -5.68
N TYR A 345 2.19 -22.31 -4.52
CA TYR A 345 0.80 -22.73 -4.33
C TYR A 345 0.00 -21.53 -3.80
N VAL A 346 -1.08 -21.18 -4.51
CA VAL A 346 -1.82 -19.92 -4.35
C VAL A 346 -3.32 -20.15 -4.33
#